data_AF-A0A2W0E9T0-F1
#
_entry.id   AF-A0A2W0E9T0-F1
#
_cell.length_a   1.000
_cell.length_b   1.000
_cell.length_c   1.000
_cell.angle_alpha   90.00
_cell.angle_beta   90.00
_cell.angle_gamma   90.00
#
_symmetry.space_group_name_H-M   'P 1'
#
loop_
_entity.id
_entity.type
_entity.pdbx_description
1 polymer ?
#
loop_
_entity_poly.entity_id
_entity_poly.type
_entity_poly.pdbx_seq_one_letter_code
_entity_poly.pdbx_strand_id
1 'polypeptide(L)'
;MGLPRQSEDFGQTLGFYGVPGGAYFVLPILGPSNLRDTGGLLVDYTAENAINFLNVAEVSSNHPEVWILRGIDKRNQTSFRYGQMNSPFEYEKVRYVYTEARKLQIAE
;
A
#
# COMPACT_ATOMS: atom_id res chain seq x y z
N MET A 1 16.86 6.61 -22.67
CA MET A 1 17.22 6.01 -21.37
C MET A 1 15.98 6.08 -20.49
N GLY A 2 15.30 4.96 -20.26
CA GLY A 2 14.08 4.95 -19.46
C GLY A 2 14.43 4.91 -17.98
N LEU A 3 14.01 5.91 -17.21
CA LEU A 3 14.10 5.86 -15.75
C LEU A 3 13.09 4.80 -15.27
N PRO A 4 13.53 3.75 -14.54
CA PRO A 4 12.59 2.80 -13.95
C PRO A 4 11.70 3.54 -12.94
N ARG A 5 10.39 3.24 -12.95
CA ARG A 5 9.47 3.80 -11.97
C ARG A 5 9.75 3.18 -10.61
N GLN A 6 10.15 4.01 -9.66
CA GLN A 6 10.18 3.64 -8.24
C GLN A 6 8.84 3.99 -7.59
N SER A 7 8.33 3.06 -6.79
CA SER A 7 7.07 3.22 -6.07
C SER A 7 7.36 3.40 -4.59
N GLU A 8 7.65 4.62 -4.19
CA GLU A 8 7.76 5.00 -2.77
C GLU A 8 6.42 5.48 -2.23
N ASP A 9 6.23 5.30 -0.93
CA ASP A 9 5.05 5.72 -0.19
C ASP A 9 5.47 6.38 1.12
N PHE A 10 4.57 7.14 1.75
CA PHE A 10 4.92 7.88 2.97
C PHE A 10 5.30 6.96 4.15
N GLY A 11 4.83 5.71 4.15
CA GLY A 11 5.23 4.70 5.13
C GLY A 11 6.70 4.31 5.03
N GLN A 12 7.26 4.27 3.82
CA GLN A 12 8.70 4.06 3.59
C GLN A 12 9.50 5.24 4.12
N THR A 13 9.04 6.46 3.81
CA THR A 13 9.65 7.70 4.32
C THR A 13 9.71 7.70 5.85
N LEU A 14 8.59 7.40 6.53
CA LEU A 14 8.56 7.29 7.99
C LEU A 14 9.50 6.18 8.50
N GLY A 15 9.58 5.07 7.78
CA GLY A 15 10.51 3.98 8.10
C GLY A 15 11.98 4.39 8.01
N PHE A 16 12.34 5.16 6.99
CA PHE A 16 13.68 5.72 6.82
C PHE A 16 14.05 6.65 7.98
N TYR A 17 13.08 7.45 8.46
CA TYR A 17 13.25 8.29 9.65
C TYR A 17 13.14 7.55 11.00
N GLY A 18 13.12 6.22 10.99
CA GLY A 18 13.18 5.40 12.20
C GLY A 18 11.84 5.15 12.89
N VAL A 19 10.71 5.47 12.25
CA VAL A 19 9.38 5.14 12.79
C VAL A 19 9.14 3.63 12.68
N PRO A 20 8.85 2.93 13.79
CA PRO A 20 8.61 1.49 13.76
C PRO A 20 7.29 1.15 13.04
N GLY A 21 7.23 -0.02 12.40
CA GLY A 21 6.04 -0.47 11.66
C GLY A 21 4.79 -0.70 12.52
N GLY A 22 4.97 -1.07 13.79
CA GLY A 22 3.86 -1.33 14.72
C GLY A 22 3.12 -2.65 14.47
N ALA A 23 1.84 -2.70 14.82
CA ALA A 23 1.01 -3.89 14.67
C ALA A 23 0.83 -4.27 13.19
N TYR A 24 0.98 -5.56 12.90
CA TYR A 24 0.75 -6.13 11.57
C TYR A 24 -0.69 -6.62 11.43
N PHE A 25 -1.30 -6.36 10.29
CA PHE A 25 -2.64 -6.82 9.94
C PHE A 25 -2.81 -6.89 8.43
N VAL A 26 -3.89 -7.52 7.98
CA VAL A 26 -4.21 -7.64 6.54
C VAL A 26 -5.41 -6.75 6.25
N LEU A 27 -5.23 -5.78 5.36
CA LEU A 27 -6.27 -4.88 4.92
C LEU A 27 -7.16 -5.56 3.86
N PRO A 28 -8.49 -5.35 3.90
CA PRO A 28 -9.36 -5.71 2.80
C PRO A 28 -8.89 -5.03 1.52
N ILE A 29 -8.91 -5.75 0.40
CA ILE A 29 -8.50 -5.28 -0.95
C ILE A 29 -7.00 -5.02 -1.10
N LEU A 30 -6.39 -4.30 -0.16
CA LEU A 30 -4.99 -3.85 -0.21
C LEU A 30 -3.97 -4.92 0.20
N GLY A 31 -4.35 -5.87 1.05
CA GLY A 31 -3.48 -6.98 1.46
C GLY A 31 -2.66 -6.70 2.73
N PRO A 32 -1.54 -7.41 2.93
CA PRO A 32 -0.67 -7.27 4.11
C PRO A 32 -0.22 -5.83 4.35
N SER A 33 -0.31 -5.35 5.60
CA SER A 33 0.12 -4.01 5.99
C SER A 33 0.54 -3.96 7.47
N ASN A 34 1.07 -2.82 7.91
CA ASN A 34 1.27 -2.50 9.33
C ASN A 34 0.69 -1.12 9.67
N LEU A 35 0.70 -0.76 10.95
CA LEU A 35 0.12 0.50 11.44
C LEU A 35 0.76 1.73 10.78
N ARG A 36 2.09 1.75 10.65
CA ARG A 36 2.82 2.86 10.02
C ARG A 36 2.49 2.97 8.53
N ASP A 37 2.57 1.86 7.81
CA ASP A 37 2.36 1.83 6.36
C ASP A 37 0.90 2.16 6.02
N THR A 38 -0.06 1.72 6.83
CA THR A 38 -1.48 2.12 6.69
C THR A 38 -1.67 3.61 6.95
N GLY A 39 -1.00 4.17 7.96
CA GLY A 39 -0.98 5.62 8.17
C GLY A 39 -0.36 6.36 7.00
N GLY A 40 0.72 5.83 6.43
CA GLY A 40 1.36 6.34 5.21
C GLY A 40 0.39 6.40 4.03
N LEU A 41 -0.32 5.31 3.76
CA LEU A 41 -1.33 5.25 2.70
C LEU A 41 -2.44 6.30 2.86
N LEU A 42 -2.85 6.60 4.09
CA LEU A 42 -3.83 7.67 4.36
C LEU A 42 -3.25 9.05 4.08
N VAL A 43 -1.99 9.28 4.43
CA VAL A 43 -1.29 10.54 4.11
C VAL A 43 -1.15 10.69 2.60
N ASP A 44 -0.73 9.64 1.89
CA ASP A 44 -0.62 9.64 0.43
C ASP A 44 -1.98 9.96 -0.22
N TYR A 45 -3.06 9.31 0.23
CA TYR A 45 -4.40 9.57 -0.27
C TYR A 45 -4.87 11.01 -0.02
N THR A 46 -4.60 11.57 1.16
CA THR A 46 -5.00 12.96 1.46
C THR A 46 -4.15 13.97 0.68
N ALA A 47 -2.85 13.72 0.53
CA ALA A 47 -1.95 14.53 -0.28
C ALA A 47 -2.35 14.52 -1.76
N GLU A 48 -2.65 13.35 -2.34
CA GLU A 48 -3.14 13.23 -3.72
C GLU A 48 -4.43 14.02 -3.96
N ASN A 49 -5.35 14.03 -2.98
CA ASN A 49 -6.59 14.79 -3.09
C ASN A 49 -6.37 16.31 -2.94
N ALA A 50 -5.41 16.73 -2.12
CA ALA A 50 -5.07 18.14 -1.92
C ALA A 50 -4.28 18.72 -3.11
N ILE A 51 -3.38 17.93 -3.68
CA ILE A 51 -2.58 18.29 -4.86
C ILE A 51 -3.45 18.03 -6.10
N ASN A 52 -4.41 18.92 -6.34
CA ASN A 52 -5.37 18.81 -7.44
C ASN A 52 -4.73 19.11 -8.82
N PHE A 53 -3.75 18.32 -9.23
CA PHE A 53 -3.07 18.46 -10.51
C PHE A 53 -4.08 18.19 -11.64
N LEU A 54 -4.28 19.17 -12.54
CA LEU A 54 -5.20 19.10 -13.68
C LEU A 54 -6.69 18.84 -13.31
N ASN A 55 -7.11 19.21 -12.10
CA ASN A 55 -8.48 19.00 -11.60
C ASN A 55 -8.90 17.52 -11.41
N VAL A 56 -7.95 16.58 -11.41
CA VAL A 56 -8.23 15.13 -11.38
C VAL A 56 -8.83 14.69 -10.05
N ALA A 57 -8.38 15.26 -8.92
CA ALA A 57 -8.87 14.90 -7.60
C ALA A 57 -10.34 15.33 -7.41
N GLU A 58 -10.67 16.55 -7.84
CA GLU A 58 -12.01 17.11 -7.74
C GLU A 58 -13.02 16.41 -8.67
N VAL A 59 -12.60 16.06 -9.89
CA VAL A 59 -13.44 15.26 -10.79
C VAL A 59 -13.63 13.86 -10.22
N SER A 60 -12.57 13.21 -9.74
CA SER A 60 -12.67 11.85 -9.20
C SER A 60 -13.56 11.73 -7.95
N SER A 61 -13.69 12.78 -7.13
CA SER A 61 -14.55 12.76 -5.95
C SER A 61 -16.04 12.88 -6.28
N ASN A 62 -16.37 13.57 -7.38
CA ASN A 62 -17.73 13.72 -7.89
C ASN A 62 -18.22 12.50 -8.70
N HIS A 63 -17.33 11.57 -9.04
CA HIS A 63 -17.61 10.38 -9.84
C HIS A 63 -17.37 9.09 -9.02
N PRO A 64 -18.37 8.58 -8.28
CA PRO A 64 -18.23 7.38 -7.45
C PRO A 64 -17.83 6.14 -8.27
N GLU A 65 -18.17 6.08 -9.56
CA GLU A 65 -17.77 5.03 -10.49
C GLU A 65 -16.25 4.91 -10.63
N VAL A 66 -15.51 6.03 -10.63
CA VAL A 66 -14.04 6.01 -10.73
C VAL A 66 -13.43 5.39 -9.48
N TRP A 67 -13.99 5.71 -8.30
CA TRP A 67 -13.52 5.15 -7.04
C TRP A 67 -13.77 3.64 -6.96
N ILE A 68 -14.96 3.18 -7.38
CA ILE A 68 -15.29 1.75 -7.45
C ILE A 68 -14.35 1.03 -8.41
N LEU A 69 -14.14 1.57 -9.61
CA LEU A 69 -13.24 1.00 -10.61
C LEU A 69 -11.81 0.90 -10.08
N ARG A 70 -11.31 1.93 -9.38
CA ARG A 70 -10.01 1.90 -8.71
C ARG A 70 -9.94 0.81 -7.64
N GLY A 71 -11.00 0.62 -6.87
CA GLY A 71 -11.07 -0.47 -5.88
C GLY A 71 -10.99 -1.87 -6.52
N ILE A 72 -11.74 -2.08 -7.60
CA ILE A 72 -11.74 -3.33 -8.38
C ILE A 72 -10.36 -3.56 -9.01
N ASP A 73 -9.80 -2.54 -9.65
CA ASP A 73 -8.48 -2.60 -10.27
C ASP A 73 -7.39 -2.89 -9.23
N LYS A 74 -7.40 -2.19 -8.09
CA LYS A 74 -6.46 -2.44 -6.98
C LYS A 74 -6.58 -3.88 -6.47
N ARG A 75 -7.80 -4.40 -6.32
CA ARG A 75 -7.99 -5.80 -5.94
C ARG A 75 -7.44 -6.78 -6.98
N ASN A 76 -7.59 -6.44 -8.27
CA ASN A 76 -7.12 -7.29 -9.36
C ASN A 76 -5.59 -7.30 -9.46
N GLN A 77 -4.94 -6.16 -9.22
CA GLN A 77 -3.48 -6.02 -9.22
C GLN A 77 -2.81 -6.66 -7.98
N THR A 78 -3.51 -6.71 -6.85
CA THR A 78 -3.02 -7.39 -5.66
C THR A 78 -3.05 -8.91 -5.86
N SER A 79 -1.89 -9.51 -6.14
CA SER A 79 -1.74 -10.95 -6.38
C SER A 79 -1.97 -11.83 -5.14
N PHE A 80 -1.96 -11.23 -3.94
CA PHE A 80 -2.10 -11.92 -2.67
C PHE A 80 -3.46 -12.62 -2.53
N ARG A 81 -3.43 -13.95 -2.33
CA ARG A 81 -4.60 -14.76 -1.96
C ARG A 81 -4.25 -15.69 -0.80
N TYR A 82 -5.13 -15.72 0.20
CA TYR A 82 -5.02 -16.67 1.30
C TYR A 82 -5.25 -18.10 0.77
N GLY A 83 -4.49 -19.07 1.24
CA GLY A 83 -4.50 -20.47 0.82
C GLY A 83 -3.43 -20.84 -0.22
N GLN A 84 -2.66 -19.89 -0.76
CA GLN A 84 -1.67 -20.16 -1.79
C GLN A 84 -0.45 -20.94 -1.27
N MET A 85 -0.09 -20.77 0.00
CA MET A 85 1.08 -21.42 0.58
C MET A 85 0.82 -22.84 1.10
N ASN A 86 -0.44 -23.31 1.06
CA ASN A 86 -0.89 -24.62 1.55
C ASN A 86 -0.26 -25.01 2.91
N SER A 87 -0.23 -24.07 3.85
CA SER A 87 0.46 -24.22 5.12
C SER A 87 -0.43 -23.77 6.27
N PRO A 88 -0.45 -24.49 7.40
CA PRO A 88 -1.19 -24.06 8.59
C PRO A 88 -0.75 -22.70 9.15
N PHE A 89 0.49 -22.28 8.87
CA PHE A 89 1.11 -21.05 9.36
C PHE A 89 1.19 -19.96 8.28
N GLU A 90 0.25 -19.95 7.33
CA GLU A 90 0.28 -19.01 6.21
C GLU A 90 0.29 -17.54 6.66
N TYR A 91 -0.45 -17.19 7.72
CA TYR A 91 -0.44 -15.85 8.28
C TYR A 91 0.97 -15.41 8.71
N GLU A 92 1.68 -16.27 9.44
CA GLU A 92 3.01 -15.97 9.95
C GLU A 92 4.03 -15.83 8.81
N LYS A 93 3.93 -16.69 7.79
CA LYS A 93 4.79 -16.62 6.61
C LYS A 93 4.57 -15.32 5.84
N VAL A 94 3.31 -14.95 5.60
CA VAL A 94 2.97 -13.71 4.89
C VAL A 94 3.45 -12.50 5.69
N ARG A 95 3.24 -12.49 7.01
CA ARG A 95 3.75 -11.45 7.90
C ARG A 95 5.28 -11.34 7.83
N TYR A 96 5.98 -12.47 7.88
CA TYR A 96 7.43 -12.51 7.81
C TYR A 96 7.94 -11.95 6.48
N VAL A 97 7.43 -12.46 5.36
CA VAL A 97 7.80 -12.01 4.01
C VAL A 97 7.51 -10.51 3.84
N TYR A 98 6.34 -10.05 4.28
CA TYR A 98 6.01 -8.62 4.21
C TYR A 98 6.98 -7.76 5.02
N THR A 99 7.28 -8.17 6.27
CA THR A 99 8.16 -7.41 7.16
C THR A 99 9.58 -7.33 6.62
N GLU A 100 10.11 -8.44 6.11
CA GLU A 100 11.46 -8.46 5.52
C GLU A 100 11.51 -7.67 4.20
N ALA A 101 10.53 -7.85 3.31
CA ALA A 101 10.44 -7.07 2.08
C ALA A 101 10.40 -5.57 2.36
N ARG A 102 9.67 -5.15 3.41
CA ARG A 102 9.56 -3.75 3.79
C ARG A 102 10.86 -3.18 4.35
N LYS A 103 11.63 -3.96 5.09
CA LYS A 103 12.96 -3.55 5.56
C LYS A 103 13.90 -3.30 4.39
N LEU A 104 13.84 -4.14 3.35
CA LEU A 104 14.63 -3.96 2.14
C LEU A 104 14.23 -2.68 1.40
N GLN A 105 12.93 -2.43 1.22
CA GLN A 105 12.43 -1.20 0.59
C GLN A 105 12.85 0.09 1.30
N ILE A 106 13.03 0.05 2.62
CA ILE A 106 13.48 1.22 3.41
C ILE A 106 15.00 1.40 3.34
N ALA A 107 15.73 0.32 3.06
CA ALA A 107 17.19 0.31 3.05
C ALA A 107 17.78 0.57 1.66
N GLU A 108 17.01 0.36 0.59
CA GLU A 108 17.33 0.77 -0.79
C GLU A 108 17.30 2.30 -0.92
#